data_AF-A0AAU8F1H5-F1
#
_entry.id   AF-A0AAU8F1H5-F1
#
_cell.length_a   1.000
_cell.length_b   1.000
_cell.length_c   1.000
_cell.angle_alpha   90.00
_cell.angle_beta   90.00
_cell.angle_gamma   90.00
#
_symmetry.space_group_name_H-M   'P 1'
#
loop_
_entity.id
_entity.type
_entity.pdbx_description
1 polymer ?
#
loop_
_entity_poly.entity_id
_entity_poly.type
_entity_poly.pdbx_seq_one_letter_code
_entity_poly.pdbx_strand_id
1 'polypeptide(L)'
;MNIENLHDLLVDELGCKYILGEKVFEAKNFTVYIATHRGNKLTYNQLVLIKHLCNEKPTVYIWDKKISTVATKMEITKEVTEAIQAGFKKQE
;
A
#
# COMPACT_ATOMS: atom_id res chain seq x y z
N MET A 1 13.50 -6.36 -11.54
CA MET A 1 12.38 -7.11 -10.93
C MET A 1 11.20 -7.02 -11.88
N ASN A 2 10.62 -8.15 -12.33
CA ASN A 2 9.40 -8.11 -13.16
C ASN A 2 8.20 -7.72 -12.29
N ILE A 3 7.22 -7.02 -12.88
CA ILE A 3 5.95 -6.65 -12.24
C ILE A 3 5.23 -7.87 -11.65
N GLU A 4 5.39 -9.03 -12.27
CA GLU A 4 4.85 -10.32 -11.80
C GLU A 4 5.41 -10.71 -10.42
N ASN A 5 6.71 -10.55 -10.18
CA ASN A 5 7.30 -10.84 -8.86
C ASN A 5 6.83 -9.86 -7.76
N LEU A 6 6.42 -8.65 -8.13
CA LEU A 6 5.87 -7.69 -7.18
C LEU A 6 4.48 -8.15 -6.72
N HIS A 7 3.66 -8.61 -7.67
CA HIS A 7 2.33 -9.11 -7.39
C HIS A 7 2.37 -10.38 -6.53
N ASP A 8 3.24 -11.35 -6.85
CA ASP A 8 3.41 -12.55 -6.04
C ASP A 8 3.85 -12.23 -4.60
N LEU A 9 4.80 -11.30 -4.42
CA LEU A 9 5.21 -10.85 -3.08
C LEU A 9 4.06 -10.21 -2.29
N LEU A 10 3.19 -9.44 -2.97
CA LEU A 10 2.02 -8.86 -2.32
C LEU A 10 1.00 -9.92 -1.93
N VAL A 11 0.77 -10.91 -2.79
CA VAL A 11 -0.13 -12.01 -2.47
C VAL A 11 0.41 -12.82 -1.29
N ASP A 12 1.73 -13.05 -1.23
CA ASP A 12 2.38 -13.79 -0.15
C ASP A 12 2.39 -13.03 1.18
N GLU A 13 2.90 -11.79 1.21
CA GLU A 13 2.99 -10.99 2.45
C GLU A 13 1.62 -10.44 2.91
N LEU A 14 0.81 -9.96 1.98
CA LEU A 14 -0.43 -9.25 2.30
C LEU A 14 -1.68 -10.07 2.03
N GLY A 15 -1.70 -11.01 1.09
CA GLY A 15 -2.93 -11.70 0.65
C GLY A 15 -3.68 -12.47 1.73
N CYS A 16 -2.99 -12.81 2.84
CA CYS A 16 -3.61 -13.41 4.02
C CYS A 16 -4.38 -12.40 4.89
N LYS A 17 -3.96 -11.13 4.92
CA LYS A 17 -4.49 -10.08 5.83
C LYS A 17 -5.21 -8.96 5.11
N TYR A 18 -4.86 -8.68 3.87
CA TYR A 18 -5.28 -7.55 3.07
C TYR A 18 -5.67 -7.97 1.67
N ILE A 19 -6.66 -7.27 1.11
CA ILE A 19 -7.04 -7.34 -0.28
C ILE A 19 -6.43 -6.11 -0.95
N LEU A 20 -5.48 -6.31 -1.85
CA LEU A 20 -4.90 -5.22 -2.63
C LEU A 20 -5.97 -4.68 -3.59
N GLY A 21 -6.15 -3.37 -3.58
CA GLY A 21 -7.09 -2.62 -4.42
C GLY A 21 -6.38 -1.80 -5.48
N GLU A 22 -6.91 -0.61 -5.76
CA GLU A 22 -6.42 0.27 -6.83
C GLU A 22 -5.02 0.85 -6.53
N LYS A 23 -4.21 0.97 -7.59
CA LYS A 23 -2.94 1.70 -7.57
C LYS A 23 -3.21 3.21 -7.58
N VAL A 24 -2.83 3.91 -6.51
CA VAL A 24 -3.10 5.35 -6.35
C VAL A 24 -1.90 6.23 -6.65
N PHE A 25 -0.69 5.66 -6.59
CA PHE A 25 0.53 6.40 -6.88
C PHE A 25 1.61 5.45 -7.39
N GLU A 26 2.40 5.90 -8.36
CA GLU A 26 3.53 5.14 -8.91
C GLU A 26 4.72 6.06 -9.12
N ALA A 27 5.86 5.61 -8.64
CA ALA A 27 7.15 6.25 -8.85
C ALA A 27 8.18 5.20 -9.28
N LYS A 28 9.33 5.69 -9.75
CA LYS A 28 10.41 4.85 -10.28
C LYS A 28 10.90 3.78 -9.28
N ASN A 29 10.86 4.08 -7.99
CA ASN A 29 11.43 3.23 -6.94
C ASN A 29 10.38 2.66 -5.97
N PHE A 30 9.13 3.09 -6.07
CA PHE A 30 8.06 2.64 -5.19
C PHE A 30 6.68 2.87 -5.80
N THR A 31 5.71 2.11 -5.35
CA THR A 31 4.31 2.20 -5.78
C THR A 31 3.40 2.14 -4.56
N VAL A 32 2.33 2.93 -4.54
CA VAL A 32 1.35 2.94 -3.46
C VAL A 32 0.01 2.41 -3.97
N TYR A 33 -0.52 1.44 -3.23
CA TYR A 33 -1.81 0.81 -3.47
C TYR A 33 -2.74 1.11 -2.31
N ILE A 34 -4.03 1.14 -2.59
CA ILE A 34 -5.05 0.98 -1.55
C ILE A 34 -5.14 -0.50 -1.24
N ALA A 35 -5.27 -0.86 0.03
CA ALA A 35 -5.62 -2.20 0.44
C ALA A 35 -6.73 -2.17 1.50
N THR A 36 -7.59 -3.17 1.49
CA THR A 36 -8.68 -3.31 2.47
C THR A 36 -8.36 -4.50 3.38
N HIS A 37 -8.47 -4.33 4.69
CA HIS A 37 -8.20 -5.43 5.62
C HIS A 37 -9.28 -6.51 5.52
N ARG A 38 -8.88 -7.76 5.28
CA ARG A 38 -9.79 -8.90 5.03
C ARG A 38 -10.57 -9.31 6.28
N GLY A 39 -10.01 -9.08 7.47
CA GLY A 39 -10.57 -9.52 8.75
C GLY A 39 -11.40 -8.48 9.51
N ASN A 40 -11.50 -7.23 9.04
CA ASN A 40 -12.20 -6.19 9.81
C ASN A 40 -13.67 -6.10 9.41
N LYS A 41 -14.54 -6.09 10.42
CA LYS A 41 -15.99 -5.79 10.30
C LYS A 41 -16.26 -4.37 9.78
N LEU A 42 -15.27 -3.49 9.88
CA LEU A 42 -15.29 -2.12 9.38
C LEU A 42 -14.48 -2.04 8.10
N THR A 43 -15.16 -1.71 7.00
CA THR A 43 -14.58 -1.45 5.68
C THR A 43 -13.80 -0.14 5.73
N TYR A 44 -12.52 -0.20 6.10
CA TYR A 44 -11.57 0.89 5.92
C TYR A 44 -10.51 0.49 4.90
N ASN A 45 -10.12 1.47 4.11
CA ASN A 45 -8.98 1.41 3.22
C ASN A 45 -7.71 1.76 4.01
N GLN A 46 -6.60 1.13 3.65
CA GLN A 46 -5.26 1.44 4.12
C GLN A 46 -4.37 1.67 2.91
N LEU A 47 -3.28 2.40 3.11
CA LEU A 47 -2.27 2.58 2.06
C LEU A 47 -1.16 1.58 2.26
N VAL A 48 -0.77 0.94 1.18
CA VAL A 48 0.35 0.02 1.12
C VAL A 48 1.38 0.62 0.18
N LEU A 49 2.53 1.00 0.71
CA LEU A 49 3.68 1.38 -0.10
C LEU A 49 4.54 0.15 -0.33
N ILE A 50 4.92 -0.05 -1.58
CA ILE A 50 5.83 -1.10 -1.99
C ILE A 50 7.04 -0.44 -2.60
N LYS A 51 8.17 -0.57 -1.92
CA LYS A 51 9.44 -0.07 -2.42
C LYS A 51 10.07 -1.17 -3.26
N HIS A 52 10.35 -0.91 -4.53
CA HIS A 52 10.87 -1.89 -5.50
C HIS A 52 12.19 -1.43 -6.11
N LEU A 53 13.09 -0.94 -5.26
CA LEU A 53 14.43 -0.51 -5.65
C LEU A 53 15.10 -1.54 -6.56
N CYS A 54 15.61 -1.09 -7.71
CA CYS A 54 16.35 -1.94 -8.63
C CYS A 54 17.51 -2.62 -7.89
N ASN A 55 17.50 -3.96 -7.87
CA ASN A 55 18.46 -4.87 -7.25
C ASN A 55 18.24 -5.22 -5.77
N GLU A 56 17.21 -4.69 -5.11
CA GLU A 56 16.85 -5.11 -3.75
C GLU A 56 15.54 -5.91 -3.75
N LYS A 57 15.36 -6.75 -2.72
CA LYS A 57 14.05 -7.37 -2.47
C LYS A 57 13.05 -6.24 -2.21
N PRO A 58 11.86 -6.30 -2.83
CA PRO A 58 10.86 -5.28 -2.58
C PRO A 58 10.43 -5.38 -1.13
N THR A 59 10.18 -4.23 -0.53
CA THR A 59 9.77 -4.12 0.86
C THR A 59 8.41 -3.48 0.92
N VAL A 60 7.52 -4.10 1.68
CA VAL A 60 6.16 -3.62 1.90
C VAL A 60 6.13 -2.78 3.17
N TYR A 61 5.45 -1.64 3.09
CA TYR A 61 5.19 -0.75 4.21
C TYR A 61 3.70 -0.44 4.25
N ILE A 62 3.10 -0.51 5.44
CA ILE A 62 1.67 -0.28 5.63
C ILE A 62 1.47 1.01 6.39
N TRP A 63 0.62 1.88 5.85
CA TRP A 63 0.17 3.06 6.56
C TRP A 63 -0.99 2.66 7.48
N ASP A 64 -0.76 2.73 8.78
CA ASP A 64 -1.75 2.32 9.81
C ASP A 64 -2.97 3.25 9.90
N LYS A 65 -2.94 4.39 9.18
CA LYS A 65 -4.08 5.32 9.16
C LYS A 65 -5.23 4.73 8.35
N LYS A 66 -6.40 4.67 8.99
CA LYS A 66 -7.64 4.19 8.39
C LYS A 66 -8.21 5.27 7.48
N ILE A 67 -8.30 4.96 6.20
CA ILE A 67 -8.95 5.77 5.18
C ILE A 67 -10.38 5.25 5.00
N SER A 68 -11.34 6.16 4.87
CA SER A 68 -12.72 5.79 4.57
C SER A 68 -12.81 5.09 3.20
N THR A 69 -13.66 4.07 3.06
CA THR A 69 -13.88 3.44 1.75
C THR A 69 -14.54 4.34 0.72
N VAL A 70 -15.23 5.38 1.18
CA VAL A 70 -15.84 6.42 0.35
C VAL A 70 -14.95 7.65 0.18
N ALA A 71 -13.69 7.58 0.63
CA ALA A 71 -12.76 8.68 0.50
C ALA A 71 -12.57 9.04 -0.98
N THR A 72 -12.60 10.33 -1.26
CA THR A 72 -12.39 10.83 -2.61
C THR A 72 -10.94 10.65 -3.04
N LYS A 73 -10.69 10.64 -4.35
CA LYS A 73 -9.32 10.62 -4.90
C LYS A 73 -8.43 11.72 -4.32
N MET A 74 -9.00 12.90 -4.05
CA MET A 74 -8.28 14.02 -3.43
C MET A 74 -7.85 13.70 -2.00
N GLU A 75 -8.75 13.16 -1.18
CA GLU A 75 -8.42 12.73 0.19
C GLU A 75 -7.36 11.64 0.20
N ILE A 76 -7.51 10.64 -0.67
CA ILE A 76 -6.52 9.56 -0.82
C ILE A 76 -5.16 10.12 -1.23
N THR A 77 -5.11 11.07 -2.17
CA THR A 77 -3.86 11.69 -2.63
C THR A 77 -3.21 12.51 -1.51
N LYS A 78 -4.02 13.20 -0.70
CA LYS A 78 -3.56 13.94 0.48
C LYS A 78 -2.94 12.97 1.49
N GLU A 79 -3.63 11.88 1.81
CA GLU A 79 -3.13 10.85 2.73
C GLU A 79 -1.85 10.19 2.22
N VAL A 80 -1.76 9.89 0.92
CA VAL A 80 -0.53 9.38 0.29
C VAL A 80 0.61 10.39 0.45
N THR A 81 0.35 11.67 0.20
CA THR A 81 1.36 12.72 0.35
C THR A 81 1.82 12.83 1.80
N GLU A 82 0.90 12.83 2.76
CA GLU A 82 1.22 12.83 4.19
C GLU A 82 2.04 11.60 4.59
N ALA A 83 1.68 10.41 4.10
CA ALA A 83 2.40 9.16 4.37
C ALA A 83 3.83 9.18 3.78
N ILE A 84 4.00 9.72 2.57
CA ILE A 84 5.32 9.90 1.94
C ILE A 84 6.15 10.89 2.78
N GLN A 85 5.58 12.03 3.17
CA GLN A 85 6.28 13.09 3.93
C GLN A 85 6.64 12.64 5.35
N ALA A 86 5.74 11.90 6.01
CA ALA A 86 5.97 11.36 7.35
C ALA A 86 6.94 10.16 7.35
N GLY A 87 7.19 9.57 6.18
CA GLY A 87 7.88 8.29 6.04
C GLY A 87 6.95 7.15 6.44
N PHE A 88 6.59 6.29 5.48
CA PHE A 88 5.80 5.10 5.76
C PHE A 88 6.48 4.30 6.87
N LYS A 89 5.76 4.07 7.97
CA LYS A 89 6.29 3.24 9.06
C LYS A 89 6.34 1.80 8.56
N LYS A 90 7.49 1.15 8.73
CA LYS A 90 7.57 -0.30 8.57
C LYS A 90 6.68 -0.90 9.65
N GLN A 91 5.84 -1.86 9.29
CA GLN A 91 5.20 -2.68 10.32
C GLN A 91 6.32 -3.47 10.99
N GLU A 92 6.55 -3.24 12.28
CA GLU A 92 7.55 -3.95 13.08
C GLU A 92 7.10 -5.40 13.35
#